data_AF-A0A0E0HWP9-F1
#
_entry.id   AF-A0A0E0HWP9-F1
#
_cell.length_a   1.000
_cell.length_b   1.000
_cell.length_c   1.000
_cell.angle_alpha   90.00
_cell.angle_beta   90.00
_cell.angle_gamma   90.00
#
_symmetry.space_group_name_H-M   'P 1'
#
loop_
_entity.id
_entity.type
_entity.pdbx_description
1 polymer ?
#
loop_
_entity_poly.entity_id
_entity_poly.type
_entity_poly.pdbx_seq_one_letter_code
_entity_poly.pdbx_strand_id
1 'polypeptide(L)' 'MKPKPFKEEFTLEERAKESASMIASYPARIPVIVERFSRSSLPEMEKRN' A
#
# COMPACT_ATOMS: atom_id res chain seq x y z
N MET A 1 -0.18 -16.60 8.14
CA MET A 1 0.17 -16.53 6.70
C MET A 1 0.93 -15.25 6.48
N LYS A 2 2.05 -15.24 5.74
CA LYS A 2 2.72 -13.98 5.39
C LYS A 2 1.77 -13.17 4.50
N PRO A 3 1.61 -11.86 4.74
CA PRO A 3 0.85 -11.00 3.85
C PRO A 3 1.46 -10.98 2.45
N LYS A 4 0.63 -10.99 1.41
CA LYS A 4 1.11 -10.82 0.04
C LYS A 4 1.59 -9.37 -0.14
N PRO A 5 2.61 -9.13 -0.97
CA PRO A 5 2.96 -7.78 -1.35
C PRO A 5 1.77 -7.08 -2.01
N PHE A 6 1.53 -5.81 -1.69
CA PHE A 6 0.44 -5.00 -2.22
C PHE A 6 0.39 -5.01 -3.76
N LYS A 7 1.55 -5.08 -4.41
CA LYS A 7 1.67 -5.16 -5.88
C LYS A 7 1.23 -6.51 -6.48
N GLU A 8 1.14 -7.56 -5.67
CA GLU A 8 0.59 -8.87 -6.07
C GLU A 8 -0.90 -8.98 -5.72
N GLU A 9 -1.37 -8.18 -4.75
CA GLU A 9 -2.78 -8.10 -4.40
C GLU A 9 -3.59 -7.28 -5.43
N PHE A 10 -2.98 -6.25 -6.04
CA PHE A 10 -3.63 -5.35 -7.00
C PHE A 10 -2.82 -5.16 -8.29
N THR A 11 -3.53 -5.08 -9.41
CA THR A 11 -2.93 -4.79 -10.72
C THR A 11 -2.32 -3.39 -10.76
N LEU A 12 -1.51 -3.11 -11.79
CA LEU A 12 -0.95 -1.78 -11.98
C LEU A 12 -2.05 -0.74 -12.22
N GLU A 13 -3.05 -1.10 -13.01
CA GLU A 13 -4.17 -0.25 -13.42
C GLU A 13 -5.03 0.15 -12.22
N GLU A 14 -5.35 -0.80 -11.34
CA GLU A 14 -6.09 -0.54 -10.10
C GLU A 14 -5.33 0.43 -9.19
N ARG A 15 -4.03 0.16 -8.94
CA ARG A 15 -3.18 1.02 -8.11
C ARG A 15 -3.04 2.43 -8.67
N ALA A 16 -2.93 2.56 -10.00
CA ALA A 16 -2.85 3.86 -10.66
C ALA A 16 -4.16 4.65 -10.53
N LYS A 17 -5.29 3.99 -10.76
CA LYS A 17 -6.61 4.60 -10.64
C LYS A 17 -6.90 5.09 -9.22
N GLU A 18 -6.64 4.25 -8.23
CA GLU A 18 -6.92 4.57 -6.83
C GLU A 18 -6.01 5.70 -6.30
N SER A 19 -4.71 5.62 -6.58
CA SER A 19 -3.77 6.67 -6.16
C SER A 19 -4.09 8.03 -6.80
N ALA A 20 -4.48 8.07 -8.08
CA ALA A 20 -4.92 9.29 -8.74
C ALA A 20 -6.18 9.88 -8.10
N SER A 21 -7.16 9.04 -7.76
CA SER A 21 -8.38 9.45 -7.04
C SER A 21 -8.07 10.06 -5.67
N MET A 22 -7.14 9.44 -4.92
CA MET A 22 -6.70 9.91 -3.60
C MET A 22 -5.99 11.26 -3.68
N ILE A 23 -5.10 11.46 -4.66
CA ILE A 23 -4.42 12.74 -4.87
C ILE A 23 -5.42 13.83 -5.29
N ALA A 24 -6.38 13.52 -6.17
CA ALA A 24 -7.41 14.47 -6.56
C ALA A 24 -8.31 14.88 -5.38
N SER A 25 -8.68 13.91 -4.52
CA SER A 25 -9.51 14.15 -3.34
C SER A 25 -8.77 14.89 -2.23
N TYR A 26 -7.46 14.65 -2.10
CA TYR A 26 -6.61 15.22 -1.07
C TYR A 26 -5.28 15.74 -1.65
N PRO A 27 -5.27 16.89 -2.34
CA PRO A 27 -4.10 17.37 -3.09
C PRO A 27 -2.86 17.64 -2.23
N ALA A 28 -3.05 17.92 -0.94
CA ALA A 28 -1.98 18.14 0.02
C ALA A 28 -1.46 16.85 0.67
N ARG A 29 -1.93 15.66 0.25
CA ARG A 29 -1.56 14.36 0.83
C ARG A 29 -1.01 13.43 -0.23
N ILE A 30 -0.03 12.62 0.15
CA ILE A 30 0.55 11.58 -0.71
C ILE A 30 0.14 10.20 -0.16
N PRO A 31 -0.54 9.35 -0.94
CA PRO A 31 -0.86 7.99 -0.51
C PRO A 31 0.43 7.15 -0.47
N VAL A 32 0.71 6.52 0.68
CA VAL A 32 1.91 5.70 0.90
C VAL A 32 1.49 4.34 1.44
N ILE A 33 1.98 3.28 0.79
CA ILE A 33 1.82 1.90 1.26
C ILE A 33 3.08 1.49 2.00
N VAL A 34 2.92 1.02 3.24
CA VAL A 34 4.03 0.55 4.08
C VAL A 34 3.90 -0.95 4.26
N GLU A 35 4.99 -1.66 4.01
CA GLU A 35 5.06 -3.11 4.16
C GLU A 35 6.26 -3.50 5.03
N ARG A 36 6.07 -4.53 5.85
CA ARG A 36 7.14 -5.06 6.67
C ARG A 36 8.15 -5.78 5.78
N PHE A 37 9.42 -5.40 5.91
CA PHE A 37 10.49 -6.16 5.26
C PHE A 37 10.57 -7.58 5.86
N SER A 38 10.57 -8.58 4.98
CA SER A 38 10.39 -9.99 5.34
C SER A 38 11.48 -10.56 6.26
N ARG A 39 12.69 -9.97 6.24
CA ARG A 39 13.82 -10.36 7.08
C ARG A 39 14.00 -9.49 8.33
N SER A 40 13.06 -8.58 8.61
CA SER A 40 13.11 -7.81 9.85
C SER A 40 12.61 -8.65 11.04
N SER A 41 13.08 -8.32 12.24
CA SER A 41 12.54 -8.81 13.51
C SER A 41 11.36 -7.99 14.03
N LEU A 42 10.91 -6.99 13.26
CA LEU A 42 9.78 -6.14 13.62
C LEU A 42 8.48 -6.95 13.60
N PRO A 43 7.49 -6.59 14.43
CA PRO A 43 6.17 -7.22 14.42
C PRO A 43 5.42 -6.97 13.10
N GLU A 44 4.44 -7.83 12.82
CA GLU A 44 3.53 -7.68 11.68
C GLU A 44 2.67 -6.42 11.85
N MET A 45 2.41 -5.68 10.76
CA MET A 45 1.56 -4.49 10.79
C MET A 45 0.11 -4.85 10.46
N GLU A 46 -0.83 -4.45 11.32
CA GLU A 46 -2.27 -4.73 11.12
C GLU A 46 -2.93 -3.79 10.10
N LYS A 47 -2.41 -2.56 9.90
CA LYS A 47 -3.01 -1.55 9.02
C LYS A 47 -2.13 -1.33 7.78
N ARG A 48 -2.68 -1.65 6.60
CA ARG A 48 -2.03 -1.49 5.27
C ARG A 48 -2.85 -0.61 4.31
N ASN A 49 -3.74 0.21 4.87
CA ASN A 49 -4.77 1.00 4.20
C ASN A 49 -4.50 2.50 4.28
#